data_AF-A0A7C2V421-F1
#
_entry.id   AF-A0A7C2V421-F1
#
_cell.length_a   1.000
_cell.length_b   1.000
_cell.length_c   1.000
_cell.angle_alpha   90.00
_cell.angle_beta   90.00
_cell.angle_gamma   90.00
#
_symmetry.space_group_name_H-M   'P 1'
#
loop_
_entity.id
_entity.type
_entity.pdbx_description
1 polymer ?
#
loop_
_entity_poly.entity_id
_entity_poly.type
_entity_poly.pdbx_seq_one_letter_code
_entity_poly.pdbx_strand_id
1 'polypeptide(L)'
;MSFNLVISTGRGVEGKCIAELKRVGELLSVDVRTFFTGFDGLLTGRVSMDPVEFSNKLREMVANGVFIPRFILKVVPIQEVVRTNVDEVVSKVVQMGNSMIAEN
;
A
#
# COMPACT_ATOMS: atom_id res chain seq x y z
N MET A 1 9.56 8.32 7.99
CA MET A 1 9.54 7.37 6.86
C MET A 1 8.34 7.70 6.00
N SER A 2 8.53 7.90 4.69
CA SER A 2 7.43 8.06 3.74
C SER A 2 7.11 6.70 3.14
N PHE A 3 5.88 6.22 3.34
CA PHE A 3 5.31 5.02 2.74
C PHE A 3 4.02 5.40 2.03
N ASN A 4 3.65 4.67 0.98
CA ASN A 4 2.38 4.87 0.27
C ASN A 4 1.52 3.60 0.24
N LEU A 5 1.92 2.55 0.98
CA LEU A 5 1.15 1.34 1.21
C LEU A 5 1.23 0.91 2.68
N VAL A 6 0.11 0.41 3.19
CA VAL A 6 0.07 -0.42 4.41
C VAL A 6 -0.39 -1.81 4.02
N ILE A 7 0.36 -2.84 4.41
CA ILE A 7 0.09 -4.22 4.03
C ILE A 7 -0.13 -5.07 5.28
N SER A 8 -1.26 -5.77 5.31
CA SER A 8 -1.56 -6.77 6.33
C SER A 8 -1.14 -8.15 5.86
N THR A 9 -0.52 -8.92 6.75
CA THR A 9 -0.06 -10.30 6.52
C THR A 9 -0.27 -11.16 7.77
N GLY A 10 -0.03 -12.46 7.67
CA GLY A 10 -0.01 -13.34 8.83
C GLY A 10 1.17 -13.04 9.75
N ARG A 11 1.01 -13.28 11.06
CA ARG A 11 2.09 -13.13 12.05
C ARG A 11 3.24 -14.09 11.74
N GLY A 12 4.47 -13.60 11.77
CA GLY A 12 5.68 -14.42 11.59
C GLY A 12 5.93 -14.88 10.16
N VAL A 13 5.17 -14.37 9.18
CA VAL A 13 5.36 -14.66 7.74
C VAL A 13 5.60 -13.39 6.92
N GLU A 14 5.94 -12.28 7.57
CA GLU A 14 6.20 -10.98 6.97
C GLU A 14 7.28 -11.07 5.88
N GLY A 15 8.36 -11.83 6.12
CA GLY A 15 9.40 -12.05 5.12
C GLY A 15 8.89 -12.74 3.84
N LYS A 16 7.91 -13.65 3.96
CA LYS A 16 7.26 -14.29 2.80
C LYS A 16 6.34 -13.30 2.08
N CYS A 17 5.63 -12.45 2.82
CA CYS A 17 4.83 -11.36 2.25
C CYS A 17 5.70 -10.35 1.49
N ILE A 18 6.88 -10.00 2.00
CA ILE A 18 7.86 -9.14 1.31
C ILE A 18 8.27 -9.75 -0.04
N ALA A 19 8.63 -11.05 -0.05
CA ALA A 19 9.00 -11.74 -1.29
C ALA A 19 7.82 -11.81 -2.28
N GLU A 20 6.61 -12.01 -1.77
CA GLU A 20 5.39 -12.05 -2.58
C GLU A 20 5.05 -10.67 -3.18
N LEU A 21 5.17 -9.58 -2.41
CA LEU A 21 5.01 -8.20 -2.90
C LEU A 21 6.05 -7.83 -3.95
N LYS A 22 7.30 -8.30 -3.79
CA LYS A 22 8.34 -8.12 -4.81
C LYS A 22 7.94 -8.79 -6.13
N ARG A 23 7.40 -10.01 -6.09
CA ARG A 23 6.88 -10.71 -7.28
C ARG A 23 5.71 -9.95 -7.93
N VAL A 24 4.82 -9.36 -7.13
CA VAL A 24 3.75 -8.49 -7.67
C VAL A 24 4.36 -7.28 -8.39
N GLY A 25 5.38 -6.65 -7.81
CA GLY A 25 6.15 -5.58 -8.46
C GLY A 25 6.77 -6.01 -9.78
N GLU A 26 7.39 -7.19 -9.83
CA GLU A 26 7.97 -7.75 -11.06
C GLU A 26 6.91 -7.98 -12.15
N LEU A 27 5.75 -8.54 -11.80
CA LEU A 27 4.64 -8.77 -12.73
C LEU A 27 4.04 -7.46 -13.27
N LEU A 28 4.05 -6.41 -12.45
CA LEU A 28 3.56 -5.08 -12.83
C LEU A 28 4.64 -4.17 -13.42
N SER A 29 5.91 -4.61 -13.45
CA SER A 29 7.07 -3.78 -13.80
C SER A 29 7.18 -2.49 -12.97
N VAL A 30 7.00 -2.61 -11.65
CA VAL A 30 6.98 -1.51 -10.67
C VAL A 30 8.00 -1.78 -9.56
N ASP A 31 8.75 -0.77 -9.12
CA ASP A 31 9.61 -0.88 -7.93
C ASP A 31 8.74 -0.93 -6.68
N VAL A 32 8.86 -2.01 -5.91
CA VAL A 32 8.14 -2.22 -4.64
C VAL A 32 9.15 -2.41 -3.53
N ARG A 33 9.25 -1.43 -2.64
CA ARG A 33 10.06 -1.50 -1.43
C ARG A 33 9.17 -1.73 -0.23
N THR A 34 9.58 -2.61 0.67
CA THR A 34 8.79 -2.99 1.85
C THR A 34 9.66 -2.94 3.09
N PHE A 35 9.04 -2.59 4.20
CA PHE A 35 9.72 -2.40 5.47
C PHE A 35 8.92 -3.08 6.57
N PHE A 36 9.64 -3.79 7.43
CA PHE A 36 9.09 -4.29 8.68
C PHE A 36 8.60 -3.11 9.52
N THR A 37 7.47 -3.31 10.19
CA THR A 37 7.04 -2.41 11.26
C THR A 37 7.42 -3.00 12.61
N GLY A 38 7.15 -2.27 13.69
CA GLY A 38 7.23 -2.83 15.06
C GLY A 38 6.05 -3.73 15.44
N PHE A 39 5.14 -4.03 14.51
CA PHE A 39 3.93 -4.81 14.75
C PHE A 39 3.91 -6.07 13.89
N ASP A 40 3.69 -7.23 14.53
CA ASP A 40 3.51 -8.49 13.81
C ASP A 40 2.29 -8.44 12.88
N GLY A 41 2.44 -9.03 11.69
CA GLY A 41 1.40 -9.07 10.67
C GLY A 41 1.19 -7.74 9.94
N LEU A 42 2.09 -6.76 10.12
CA LEU A 42 1.98 -5.45 9.48
C LEU A 42 3.29 -5.01 8.84
N LEU A 43 3.19 -4.62 7.58
CA LEU A 43 4.28 -4.06 6.78
C LEU A 43 3.89 -2.67 6.27
N THR A 44 4.90 -1.84 6.02
CA THR A 44 4.73 -0.64 5.21
C THR A 44 5.43 -0.83 3.87
N GLY A 45 4.93 -0.18 2.83
CA GLY A 45 5.47 -0.30 1.48
C GLY A 45 5.57 1.05 0.78
N ARG A 46 6.48 1.13 -0.17
CA ARG A 46 6.57 2.22 -1.13
C ARG A 46 6.64 1.67 -2.55
N VAL A 47 5.70 2.11 -3.38
CA VAL A 47 5.68 1.82 -4.81
C VAL A 47 6.00 3.06 -5.63
N SER A 48 6.63 2.87 -6.79
CA SER A 48 7.00 3.97 -7.70
C SER A 48 5.83 4.53 -8.51
N MET A 49 4.71 3.81 -8.57
CA MET A 49 3.47 4.25 -9.24
C MET A 49 2.45 4.81 -8.26
N ASP A 50 1.30 5.25 -8.77
CA ASP A 50 0.17 5.62 -7.92
C ASP A 50 -0.28 4.44 -7.05
N PRO A 51 -0.41 4.62 -5.71
CA PRO A 51 -0.72 3.50 -4.81
C PRO A 51 -2.15 2.96 -5.02
N VAL A 52 -3.11 3.80 -5.41
CA VAL A 52 -4.49 3.37 -5.68
C VAL A 52 -4.50 2.50 -6.94
N GLU A 53 -3.84 2.94 -8.00
CA GLU A 53 -3.67 2.18 -9.24
C GLU A 53 -2.93 0.85 -8.99
N PHE A 54 -1.86 0.84 -8.18
CA PHE A 54 -1.19 -0.41 -7.78
C PHE A 54 -2.16 -1.38 -7.09
N SER A 55 -2.97 -0.89 -6.15
CA SER A 55 -3.93 -1.72 -5.42
C SER A 55 -5.04 -2.27 -6.33
N ASN A 56 -5.50 -1.46 -7.31
CA ASN A 56 -6.49 -1.87 -8.30
C ASN A 56 -5.93 -2.93 -9.26
N LYS A 57 -4.71 -2.73 -9.78
CA LYS A 57 -4.03 -3.71 -10.64
C LYS A 57 -3.80 -5.03 -9.91
N LEU A 58 -3.38 -4.99 -8.65
CA LEU A 58 -3.26 -6.21 -7.84
C LEU A 58 -4.63 -6.90 -7.70
N ARG A 59 -5.71 -6.17 -7.41
CA ARG A 59 -7.07 -6.72 -7.35
C ARG A 59 -7.48 -7.38 -8.67
N GLU A 60 -7.20 -6.75 -9.82
CA GLU A 60 -7.48 -7.30 -11.15
C GLU A 60 -6.70 -8.58 -11.44
N MET A 61 -5.41 -8.61 -11.09
CA MET A 61 -4.58 -9.82 -11.23
C MET A 61 -5.14 -10.99 -10.43
N VAL A 62 -5.65 -10.72 -9.22
CA VAL A 62 -6.31 -11.73 -8.38
C VAL A 62 -7.63 -12.18 -9.00
N ALA A 63 -8.48 -11.24 -9.43
CA ALA A 63 -9.76 -11.54 -10.03
C ALA A 63 -9.64 -12.37 -11.32
N ASN A 64 -8.59 -12.11 -12.12
CA ASN A 64 -8.34 -12.80 -13.38
C ASN A 64 -7.48 -14.07 -13.22
N GLY A 65 -7.12 -14.46 -11.99
CA GLY A 65 -6.33 -15.66 -11.71
C GLY A 65 -4.86 -15.61 -12.14
N VAL A 66 -4.36 -14.44 -12.56
CA VAL A 66 -2.95 -14.22 -12.93
C VAL A 66 -2.03 -14.35 -11.71
N PHE A 67 -2.56 -14.01 -10.54
CA PHE A 67 -1.82 -14.04 -9.29
C PHE A 67 -2.73 -14.49 -8.14
N ILE A 68 -2.23 -15.39 -7.30
CA ILE A 68 -2.96 -15.88 -6.12
C ILE A 68 -2.14 -15.49 -4.88
N PRO A 69 -2.62 -14.54 -4.06
CA PRO A 69 -1.92 -14.12 -2.86
C PRO A 69 -1.96 -15.23 -1.82
N ARG A 70 -0.81 -15.54 -1.23
CA ARG A 70 -0.70 -16.52 -0.14
C ARG A 70 -0.40 -15.85 1.21
N PHE A 71 0.30 -14.73 1.19
CA PHE A 71 0.75 -14.03 2.39
C PHE A 71 0.26 -12.58 2.44
N ILE A 72 -0.09 -11.99 1.31
CA ILE A 72 -0.77 -10.69 1.25
C ILE A 72 -2.24 -10.89 1.63
N LEU A 73 -2.67 -10.30 2.76
CA LEU A 73 -4.08 -10.35 3.18
C LEU A 73 -4.84 -9.09 2.73
N LYS A 74 -4.19 -7.93 2.79
CA LYS A 74 -4.78 -6.65 2.40
C LYS A 74 -3.66 -5.67 2.02
N VAL A 75 -3.84 -4.95 0.93
CA VAL A 75 -3.01 -3.80 0.54
C VAL A 75 -3.89 -2.56 0.61
N VAL A 76 -3.53 -1.62 1.49
CA VAL A 76 -4.22 -0.34 1.63
C VAL A 76 -3.36 0.75 1.02
N PRO A 77 -3.83 1.44 -0.04
CA PRO A 77 -3.13 2.60 -0.57
C PRO A 77 -3.17 3.74 0.44
N ILE A 78 -2.04 4.43 0.59
CA ILE A 78 -1.89 5.60 1.46
C ILE A 78 -1.47 6.76 0.58
N GLN A 79 -2.32 7.77 0.49
CA GLN A 79 -2.09 8.95 -0.33
C GLN A 79 -1.09 9.90 0.33
N GLU A 80 -1.17 10.09 1.65
CA GLU A 80 -0.31 11.03 2.38
C GLU A 80 0.00 10.50 3.79
N VAL A 81 1.24 10.73 4.26
CA VAL A 81 1.67 10.41 5.62
C VAL A 81 1.98 11.70 6.36
N VAL A 82 1.15 12.01 7.35
CA VAL A 82 1.29 13.20 8.22
C VAL A 82 1.84 12.81 9.59
N ARG A 83 2.29 13.80 10.38
CA ARG A 83 2.59 13.53 11.79
C ARG A 83 1.29 13.22 12.53
N THR A 84 1.39 12.46 13.62
CA THR A 84 0.26 12.13 14.49
C THR A 84 -0.12 13.35 15.34
N ASN A 85 -0.56 14.41 14.67
CA ASN A 85 -1.03 15.66 15.24
C ASN A 85 -2.41 15.95 14.62
N VAL A 86 -3.38 16.28 15.46
CA VAL A 86 -4.78 16.45 15.03
C VAL A 86 -4.91 17.57 13.99
N ASP A 87 -4.25 18.71 14.20
CA ASP A 87 -4.33 19.86 13.30
C ASP A 87 -3.70 19.54 11.93
N GLU A 88 -2.56 18.82 11.91
CA GLU A 88 -1.92 18.37 10.67
C GLU A 88 -2.83 17.39 9.90
N VAL A 89 -3.47 16.44 10.59
CA VAL A 89 -4.42 15.50 10.00
C VAL A 89 -5.61 16.25 9.40
N VAL A 90 -6.26 17.13 10.17
CA VAL A 90 -7.43 17.89 9.71
C VAL A 90 -7.08 18.76 8.51
N SER A 91 -6.00 19.53 8.61
CA SER A 91 -5.54 20.40 7.52
C SER A 91 -5.32 19.61 6.23
N LYS A 92 -4.63 18.48 6.32
CA LYS A 92 -4.33 17.66 5.13
C LYS A 92 -5.57 17.02 4.54
N VAL A 93 -6.46 16.48 5.37
CA VAL A 93 -7.72 15.86 4.92
C VAL A 93 -8.61 16.89 4.21
N VAL A 94 -8.77 18.10 4.77
CA VAL A 94 -9.55 19.17 4.15
C VAL A 94 -8.93 19.61 2.82
N GLN A 95 -7.61 19.79 2.79
CA GLN A 95 -6.88 20.13 1.56
C GLN A 95 -7.14 19.09 0.46
N MET A 96 -6.95 17.81 0.76
CA MET A 96 -7.14 16.73 -0.20
C MET A 96 -8.59 16.58 -0.66
N GLY A 97 -9.54 16.68 0.27
CA GLY A 97 -10.98 16.62 -0.05
C GLY A 97 -11.39 17.72 -1.02
N ASN A 98 -10.94 18.96 -0.80
CA ASN A 98 -11.22 20.08 -1.69
C ASN A 98 -10.63 19.87 -3.09
N SER A 99 -9.39 19.36 -3.19
CA SER A 99 -8.78 19.04 -4.49
C SER A 99 -9.57 17.99 -5.26
N MET A 100 -9.98 16.90 -4.60
CA MET A 100 -10.75 15.83 -5.24
C MET A 100 -12.15 16.27 -5.69
N ILE A 101 -12.79 17.17 -4.96
CA ILE A 101 -14.10 17.73 -5.35
C ILE A 101 -13.94 18.69 -6.53
N ALA A 102 -12.88 19.51 -6.56
CA ALA A 102 -12.67 20.52 -7.60
C ALA A 102 -12.24 19.93 -8.96
N GLU A 103 -11.74 18.69 -8.99
CA GLU A 103 -11.35 17.97 -10.22
C GLU A 103 -12.54 17.29 -10.93
N ASN A 104 -13.74 17.28 -10.32
CA ASN A 104 -15.00 16.79 -10.93
C ASN A 104 -15.87 17.95 -11.44
#